data_AF-A0A9K3PDA8-F1
#
_entry.id   AF-A0A9K3PDA8-F1
#
_cell.length_a   1.000
_cell.length_b   1.000
_cell.length_c   1.000
_cell.angle_alpha   90.00
_cell.angle_beta   90.00
_cell.angle_gamma   90.00
#
_symmetry.space_group_name_H-M   'P 1'
#
loop_
_entity.id
_entity.type
_entity.pdbx_description
1 polymer ?
#
loop_
_entity_poly.entity_id
_entity_poly.type
_entity_poly.pdbx_seq_one_letter_code
_entity_poly.pdbx_strand_id
1 'polypeptide(L)'
;MLRFVWFFGNVLLAAVVTMMTLQATEGSLSVPASVTVDNPRRMLQENAQETTMTVGTSNSMYPIGTDVWWKFDDVWYEGTIIDSDESVPNYTIRWEDDEIVVYTDMQQVDEMVSNAYLDDDDEEEDDDDDDDDDYTDLSLYNPWPTGTFVLMEFTSGWYEGEISSFEKVNETYAFYQIDWTDGTTGQYSDLVDVDEMVQNAQEYEPWPDGTPVFNENGELDEDLAADLEGQITAFASGVYTIEWSTGQQKDYKNFDDVDDMVAAANRKNGASDFDDDAINYEPWEIGTEVSYEFDDGWWDGTISGFNEDDMTYEVTWSDGSVNTYYDLRKIDQMVDDAQDDDEFADEDDEGITDDDDVESEYEIGTRVYQEFDDGWWVGNIVSNENGVYTVRWADNSFDTFDADSQELADIVYNAQNMPDDVDVKAYPIGTPVYRQFEDDIWYHGVIISYQDFMYTVEWEDATSTRHPAGAEMDAMVAAGAPTKGMSAAGIAFLSIFVLSASFGVAYFFIKKHAQRKQITNKNISPSAEEIAELDKKPSGYVV
;
A
#
# COMPACT_ATOMS: atom_id res chain seq x y z
N MET A 1 5.11 -43.96 24.38
CA MET A 1 4.68 -42.65 23.86
C MET A 1 3.26 -42.26 24.27
N LEU A 2 2.27 -43.17 24.26
CA LEU A 2 0.88 -42.84 24.69
C LEU A 2 0.62 -42.56 26.19
N ARG A 3 1.63 -42.51 27.07
CA ARG A 3 1.46 -42.14 28.49
C ARG A 3 2.04 -40.77 28.85
N PHE A 4 2.68 -40.09 27.89
CA PHE A 4 3.27 -38.77 28.12
C PHE A 4 2.29 -37.62 27.81
N VAL A 5 1.29 -37.87 26.96
CA VAL A 5 0.27 -36.88 26.54
C VAL A 5 -0.79 -36.63 27.63
N TRP A 6 -0.98 -37.54 28.59
CA TRP A 6 -2.04 -37.41 29.59
C TRP A 6 -1.70 -36.50 30.79
N PHE A 7 -0.42 -36.13 30.97
CA PHE A 7 0.01 -35.35 32.13
C PHE A 7 -0.02 -33.83 31.90
N PHE A 8 0.01 -33.36 30.65
CA PHE A 8 -0.02 -31.92 30.33
C PHE A 8 -1.42 -31.36 30.08
N GLY A 9 -2.40 -32.19 29.71
CA GLY A 9 -3.77 -31.73 29.45
C GLY A 9 -4.55 -31.27 30.69
N ASN A 10 -4.09 -31.57 31.91
CA ASN A 10 -4.81 -31.24 33.15
C ASN A 10 -4.32 -29.95 33.84
N VAL A 11 -3.24 -29.34 33.37
CA VAL A 11 -2.71 -28.11 33.97
C VAL A 11 -3.33 -26.85 33.35
N LEU A 12 -3.81 -26.92 32.10
CA LEU A 12 -4.43 -25.77 31.42
C LEU A 12 -5.90 -25.53 31.82
N LEU A 13 -6.62 -26.57 32.29
CA LEU A 13 -8.05 -26.47 32.60
C LEU A 13 -8.36 -25.82 33.97
N ALA A 14 -7.33 -25.58 34.79
CA ALA A 14 -7.49 -24.98 36.12
C ALA A 14 -7.36 -23.44 36.13
N ALA A 15 -6.95 -22.83 35.02
CA ALA A 15 -6.73 -21.37 34.94
C ALA A 15 -7.95 -20.58 34.42
N VAL A 16 -8.93 -21.23 33.78
CA VAL A 16 -10.03 -20.55 33.07
C VAL A 16 -11.27 -20.29 33.95
N VAL A 17 -11.33 -20.83 35.18
CA VAL A 17 -12.56 -20.80 36.01
C VAL A 17 -12.57 -19.67 37.07
N THR A 18 -11.64 -18.69 37.03
CA THR A 18 -11.54 -17.65 38.08
C THR A 18 -11.68 -16.21 37.58
N MET A 19 -12.52 -15.95 36.57
CA MET A 19 -12.92 -14.58 36.19
C MET A 19 -14.34 -14.55 35.62
N MET A 20 -15.36 -14.69 36.46
CA MET A 20 -16.73 -14.23 36.13
C MET A 20 -17.55 -14.12 37.42
N THR A 21 -17.48 -12.99 38.12
CA THR A 21 -18.55 -12.55 39.03
C THR A 21 -18.39 -11.07 39.36
N LEU A 22 -19.15 -10.18 38.72
CA LEU A 22 -19.65 -8.91 39.31
C LEU A 22 -20.42 -8.09 38.27
N GLN A 23 -21.76 -8.06 38.36
CA GLN A 23 -22.55 -6.90 38.78
C GLN A 23 -24.04 -7.06 38.42
N ALA A 24 -24.89 -6.88 39.42
CA ALA A 24 -26.31 -6.58 39.27
C ALA A 24 -26.67 -5.59 40.39
N THR A 25 -27.12 -4.39 40.03
CA THR A 25 -27.98 -3.57 40.91
C THR A 25 -28.80 -2.58 40.09
N GLU A 26 -30.12 -2.64 40.30
CA GLU A 26 -31.16 -1.77 39.75
C GLU A 26 -31.31 -0.45 40.55
N GLY A 27 -31.85 0.59 39.92
CA GLY A 27 -33.06 1.27 40.45
C GLY A 27 -33.01 2.73 40.97
N SER A 28 -33.42 3.65 40.08
CA SER A 28 -34.58 4.58 40.24
C SER A 28 -34.50 5.99 40.90
N LEU A 29 -35.07 6.95 40.14
CA LEU A 29 -36.07 8.01 40.46
C LEU A 29 -35.75 9.27 41.32
N SER A 30 -35.78 10.46 40.69
CA SER A 30 -36.89 11.47 40.73
C SER A 30 -36.49 12.97 40.76
N VAL A 31 -37.26 13.76 39.99
CA VAL A 31 -37.38 15.22 39.70
C VAL A 31 -38.01 15.96 40.94
N PRO A 32 -38.09 17.32 41.16
CA PRO A 32 -38.39 18.46 40.24
C PRO A 32 -37.73 19.83 40.60
N ALA A 33 -37.99 21.05 40.06
CA ALA A 33 -39.15 21.69 39.42
C ALA A 33 -38.81 23.07 38.78
N SER A 34 -39.56 23.44 37.72
CA SER A 34 -40.29 24.72 37.42
C SER A 34 -39.65 26.12 37.42
N VAL A 35 -40.02 26.96 36.42
CA VAL A 35 -40.73 28.30 36.47
C VAL A 35 -40.53 29.02 35.10
N THR A 36 -41.51 29.18 34.19
CA THR A 36 -42.67 30.13 34.00
C THR A 36 -42.34 31.54 33.43
N VAL A 37 -43.23 32.01 32.52
CA VAL A 37 -43.59 33.40 32.09
C VAL A 37 -43.00 33.82 30.72
N ASP A 38 -43.68 34.34 29.67
CA ASP A 38 -45.03 34.89 29.44
C ASP A 38 -45.47 34.77 27.95
N ASN A 39 -46.78 34.70 27.73
CA ASN A 39 -47.51 34.84 26.45
C ASN A 39 -47.98 36.33 26.31
N PRO A 40 -48.51 36.90 25.20
CA PRO A 40 -49.77 36.39 24.60
C PRO A 40 -50.14 36.72 23.11
N ARG A 41 -51.08 35.90 22.59
CA ARG A 41 -52.17 36.13 21.58
C ARG A 41 -51.89 35.75 20.11
N ARG A 42 -52.82 35.17 19.32
CA ARG A 42 -54.18 34.53 19.44
C ARG A 42 -54.61 34.22 17.97
N MET A 43 -55.03 33.01 17.55
CA MET A 43 -56.43 32.53 17.36
C MET A 43 -56.36 31.15 16.66
N LEU A 44 -56.78 30.05 17.30
CA LEU A 44 -58.04 29.29 17.11
C LEU A 44 -58.32 28.73 15.70
N GLN A 45 -58.18 27.40 15.54
CA GLN A 45 -59.30 26.53 15.13
C GLN A 45 -59.07 25.07 15.55
N GLU A 46 -60.13 24.45 16.07
CA GLU A 46 -60.19 23.07 16.59
C GLU A 46 -60.26 22.04 15.46
N ASN A 47 -59.57 20.90 15.62
CA ASN A 47 -60.16 19.58 15.43
C ASN A 47 -59.29 18.52 16.12
N ALA A 48 -59.91 17.75 17.01
CA ALA A 48 -59.31 16.63 17.71
C ALA A 48 -59.57 15.34 16.93
N GLN A 49 -58.51 14.60 16.59
CA GLN A 49 -58.58 13.16 16.36
C GLN A 49 -57.41 12.49 17.10
N GLU A 50 -57.74 11.43 17.84
CA GLU A 50 -56.82 10.58 18.58
C GLU A 50 -55.74 10.03 17.65
N THR A 51 -54.47 10.30 17.94
CA THR A 51 -53.34 9.62 17.30
C THR A 51 -52.44 9.05 18.38
N THR A 52 -52.27 7.74 18.30
CA THR A 52 -51.30 6.93 19.04
C THR A 52 -49.89 7.51 18.93
N MET A 53 -49.24 7.74 20.07
CA MET A 53 -47.82 8.10 20.13
C MET A 53 -46.97 6.90 19.70
N THR A 54 -46.37 7.00 18.52
CA THR A 54 -45.20 6.21 18.13
C THR A 54 -43.96 6.95 18.64
N VAL A 55 -43.03 6.22 19.24
CA VAL A 55 -41.74 6.74 19.71
C VAL A 55 -40.93 7.15 18.48
N GLY A 56 -40.64 8.44 18.34
CA GLY A 56 -39.86 8.97 17.21
C GLY A 56 -38.39 8.59 17.32
N THR A 57 -37.87 7.99 16.25
CA THR A 57 -36.46 7.99 15.88
C THR A 57 -36.01 9.44 15.64
N SER A 58 -34.77 9.79 15.97
CA SER A 58 -34.20 11.10 15.69
C SER A 58 -34.13 11.31 14.18
N ASN A 59 -34.76 12.38 13.66
CA ASN A 59 -34.53 12.86 12.31
C ASN A 59 -33.08 13.37 12.23
N SER A 60 -32.16 12.58 11.70
CA SER A 60 -30.91 13.12 11.15
C SER A 60 -31.27 13.96 9.93
N MET A 61 -30.75 15.19 9.86
CA MET A 61 -30.81 15.95 8.61
C MET A 61 -29.74 15.41 7.65
N TYR A 62 -30.01 15.48 6.34
CA TYR A 62 -29.04 15.21 5.29
C TYR A 62 -28.06 16.39 5.18
N PRO A 63 -26.75 16.14 4.97
CA PRO A 63 -25.76 17.20 4.83
C PRO A 63 -25.99 18.08 3.58
N ILE A 64 -25.48 19.31 3.62
CA ILE A 64 -25.38 20.16 2.42
C ILE A 64 -24.38 19.49 1.47
N GLY A 65 -24.72 19.41 0.18
CA GLY A 65 -23.96 18.67 -0.84
C GLY A 65 -24.56 17.31 -1.17
N THR A 66 -25.54 16.80 -0.43
CA THR A 66 -26.20 15.53 -0.76
C THR A 66 -27.04 15.67 -2.04
N ASP A 67 -26.81 14.76 -2.99
CA ASP A 67 -27.58 14.68 -4.22
C ASP A 67 -28.95 14.04 -4.00
N VAL A 68 -29.91 14.48 -4.81
CA VAL A 68 -31.32 14.15 -4.69
C VAL A 68 -31.94 13.97 -6.06
N TRP A 69 -32.71 12.91 -6.22
CA TRP A 69 -33.32 12.58 -7.51
C TRP A 69 -34.84 12.53 -7.38
N TRP A 70 -35.53 13.21 -8.30
CA TRP A 70 -37.00 13.26 -8.29
C TRP A 70 -37.59 12.94 -9.65
N LYS A 71 -38.58 12.04 -9.68
CA LYS A 71 -39.30 11.70 -10.90
C LYS A 71 -40.58 12.52 -11.03
N PHE A 72 -40.66 13.35 -12.06
CA PHE A 72 -41.87 14.11 -12.39
C PHE A 72 -42.24 13.94 -13.87
N ASP A 73 -43.47 13.47 -14.14
CA ASP A 73 -43.97 13.19 -15.49
C ASP A 73 -43.05 12.26 -16.32
N ASP A 74 -42.57 11.18 -15.69
CA ASP A 74 -41.65 10.18 -16.27
C ASP A 74 -40.25 10.71 -16.66
N VAL A 75 -39.89 11.92 -16.21
CA VAL A 75 -38.54 12.49 -16.34
C VAL A 75 -37.89 12.54 -14.96
N TRP A 76 -36.64 12.10 -14.88
CA TRP A 76 -35.80 12.26 -13.69
C TRP A 76 -35.17 13.65 -13.67
N TYR A 77 -35.11 14.23 -12.49
CA TYR A 77 -34.47 15.51 -12.23
C TYR A 77 -33.46 15.28 -11.12
N GLU A 78 -32.22 15.72 -11.37
CA GLU A 78 -31.13 15.69 -10.42
C GLU A 78 -30.96 17.07 -9.78
N GLY A 79 -30.61 17.07 -8.50
CA GLY A 79 -30.27 18.28 -7.79
C GLY A 79 -29.42 17.99 -6.57
N THR A 80 -29.00 19.05 -5.89
CA THR A 80 -28.15 18.98 -4.70
C THR A 80 -28.75 19.82 -3.58
N ILE A 81 -28.71 19.31 -2.34
CA ILE A 81 -29.10 20.08 -1.15
C ILE A 81 -28.06 21.19 -0.92
N ILE A 82 -28.48 22.46 -0.98
CA ILE A 82 -27.60 23.63 -0.82
C ILE A 82 -27.81 24.38 0.50
N ASP A 83 -28.90 24.11 1.24
CA ASP A 83 -29.17 24.68 2.56
C ASP A 83 -30.15 23.78 3.33
N SER A 84 -30.01 23.78 4.66
CA SER A 84 -30.89 23.05 5.59
C SER A 84 -31.07 23.87 6.88
N ASP A 85 -32.31 24.22 7.24
CA ASP A 85 -32.58 24.94 8.49
C ASP A 85 -32.97 23.97 9.62
N GLU A 86 -32.06 23.70 10.54
CA GLU A 86 -32.35 22.83 11.69
C GLU A 86 -33.53 23.32 12.56
N SER A 87 -33.84 24.60 12.51
CA SER A 87 -34.94 25.19 13.29
C SER A 87 -36.32 24.97 12.67
N VAL A 88 -36.38 24.67 11.36
CA VAL A 88 -37.59 24.38 10.61
C VAL A 88 -37.24 23.33 9.56
N PRO A 89 -37.73 22.08 9.64
CA PRO A 89 -37.31 21.00 8.76
C PRO A 89 -37.65 21.31 7.29
N ASN A 90 -36.73 21.99 6.64
CA ASN A 90 -36.77 22.38 5.26
C ASN A 90 -35.40 22.17 4.64
N TYR A 91 -35.40 21.88 3.36
CA TYR A 91 -34.21 21.79 2.55
C TYR A 91 -34.36 22.70 1.36
N THR A 92 -33.30 23.42 1.02
CA THR A 92 -33.21 24.15 -0.24
C THR A 92 -32.39 23.28 -1.19
N ILE A 93 -33.02 22.88 -2.29
CA ILE A 93 -32.40 22.05 -3.33
C ILE A 93 -32.20 22.92 -4.56
N ARG A 94 -31.01 22.84 -5.17
CA ARG A 94 -30.71 23.40 -6.49
C ARG A 94 -30.73 22.26 -7.51
N TRP A 95 -31.65 22.33 -8.45
CA TRP A 95 -31.76 21.40 -9.58
C TRP A 95 -30.76 21.77 -10.68
N GLU A 96 -30.43 20.83 -11.57
CA GLU A 96 -29.48 21.03 -12.69
C GLU A 96 -29.81 22.22 -13.60
N ASP A 97 -31.08 22.59 -13.73
CA ASP A 97 -31.52 23.74 -14.53
C ASP A 97 -31.39 25.09 -13.79
N ASP A 98 -30.62 25.11 -12.71
CA ASP A 98 -30.44 26.20 -11.74
C ASP A 98 -31.74 26.61 -11.01
N GLU A 99 -32.81 25.81 -11.07
CA GLU A 99 -34.01 26.07 -10.27
C GLU A 99 -33.73 25.78 -8.79
N ILE A 100 -34.04 26.75 -7.92
CA ILE A 100 -33.90 26.61 -6.47
C ILE A 100 -35.27 26.46 -5.83
N VAL A 101 -35.51 25.30 -5.19
CA VAL A 101 -36.79 24.97 -4.58
C VAL A 101 -36.62 24.62 -3.11
N VAL A 102 -37.50 25.15 -2.26
CA VAL A 102 -37.54 24.86 -0.82
C VAL A 102 -38.59 23.79 -0.54
N TYR A 103 -38.15 22.64 -0.04
CA TYR A 103 -38.99 21.52 0.36
C TYR A 103 -39.21 21.54 1.86
N THR A 104 -40.47 21.41 2.29
CA THR A 104 -40.84 21.38 3.72
C THR A 104 -41.38 20.02 4.16
N ASP A 105 -41.49 19.07 3.23
CA ASP A 105 -41.94 17.71 3.51
C ASP A 105 -40.72 16.79 3.57
N MET A 106 -40.33 16.41 4.79
CA MET A 106 -39.19 15.52 5.03
C MET A 106 -39.37 14.18 4.31
N GLN A 107 -40.60 13.65 4.25
CA GLN A 107 -40.83 12.36 3.60
C GLN A 107 -40.54 12.43 2.10
N GLN A 108 -40.79 13.60 1.50
CA GLN A 108 -40.48 13.84 0.10
C GLN A 108 -38.96 13.93 -0.12
N VAL A 109 -38.22 14.59 0.77
CA VAL A 109 -36.76 14.68 0.66
C VAL A 109 -36.10 13.34 0.94
N ASP A 110 -36.58 12.57 1.92
CA ASP A 110 -36.11 11.19 2.17
C ASP A 110 -36.30 10.30 0.92
N GLU A 111 -37.44 10.44 0.22
CA GLU A 111 -37.69 9.73 -1.04
C GLU A 111 -36.75 10.19 -2.15
N MET A 112 -36.44 11.48 -2.24
CA MET A 112 -35.52 11.99 -3.25
C MET A 112 -34.07 11.54 -3.04
N VAL A 113 -33.60 11.57 -1.80
CA VAL A 113 -32.27 11.06 -1.43
C VAL A 113 -32.22 9.55 -1.70
N SER A 114 -33.27 8.81 -1.31
CA SER A 114 -33.32 7.37 -1.56
C SER A 114 -33.33 7.02 -3.05
N ASN A 115 -33.92 7.84 -3.92
CA ASN A 115 -33.89 7.59 -5.36
C ASN A 115 -32.51 7.85 -5.96
N ALA A 116 -31.75 8.81 -5.42
CA ALA A 116 -30.39 9.11 -5.89
C ALA A 116 -29.48 7.88 -5.70
N TYR A 117 -29.64 7.17 -4.59
CA TYR A 117 -28.91 5.92 -4.31
C TYR A 117 -29.44 4.67 -5.04
N LEU A 118 -30.53 4.77 -5.81
CA LEU A 118 -31.14 3.61 -6.47
C LEU A 118 -30.94 3.58 -7.98
N ASP A 119 -30.50 4.67 -8.61
CA ASP A 119 -30.34 4.72 -10.07
C ASP A 119 -28.97 4.18 -10.54
N ASP A 120 -27.98 4.06 -9.66
CA ASP A 120 -26.69 3.44 -10.00
C ASP A 120 -26.79 1.93 -10.27
N ASP A 121 -27.85 1.26 -9.80
CA ASP A 121 -28.00 -0.21 -9.90
C ASP A 121 -28.79 -0.70 -11.13
N ASP A 122 -29.45 0.18 -11.90
CA ASP A 122 -30.46 -0.22 -12.91
C ASP A 122 -30.08 0.10 -14.38
N GLU A 123 -28.88 0.63 -14.66
CA GLU A 123 -28.31 0.55 -16.01
C GLU A 123 -27.79 -0.88 -16.24
N GLU A 124 -28.70 -1.77 -16.64
CA GLU A 124 -28.37 -3.04 -17.30
C GLU A 124 -27.63 -2.74 -18.64
N GLU A 125 -26.38 -2.31 -18.57
CA GLU A 125 -25.41 -2.58 -19.63
C GLU A 125 -25.03 -4.07 -19.50
N ASP A 126 -25.28 -4.82 -20.56
CA ASP A 126 -24.90 -6.23 -20.74
C ASP A 126 -23.35 -6.38 -20.86
N ASP A 127 -22.57 -5.71 -19.99
CA ASP A 127 -21.13 -5.89 -19.90
C ASP A 127 -20.83 -6.77 -18.68
N ASP A 128 -20.29 -7.95 -18.98
CA ASP A 128 -19.93 -9.03 -18.05
C ASP A 128 -18.75 -8.65 -17.10
N ASP A 129 -18.69 -7.41 -16.63
CA ASP A 129 -17.72 -6.95 -15.63
C ASP A 129 -18.33 -7.17 -14.24
N ASP A 130 -18.38 -8.46 -13.88
CA ASP A 130 -18.82 -9.09 -12.62
C ASP A 130 -18.01 -8.65 -11.37
N ASP A 131 -17.32 -7.50 -11.38
CA ASP A 131 -16.26 -7.21 -10.40
C ASP A 131 -16.63 -6.30 -9.20
N ASP A 132 -17.68 -5.46 -9.23
CA ASP A 132 -17.81 -4.41 -8.18
C ASP A 132 -18.97 -4.56 -7.19
N ASP A 133 -19.15 -5.77 -6.65
CA ASP A 133 -20.07 -6.02 -5.52
C ASP A 133 -19.31 -6.62 -4.31
N ASP A 134 -18.05 -6.19 -4.12
CA ASP A 134 -17.08 -6.78 -3.19
C ASP A 134 -17.53 -6.72 -1.70
N TYR A 135 -18.57 -5.93 -1.39
CA TYR A 135 -19.09 -5.75 -0.04
C TYR A 135 -20.54 -6.20 0.22
N THR A 136 -21.09 -7.06 -0.64
CA THR A 136 -22.43 -7.65 -0.41
C THR A 136 -22.53 -8.55 0.85
N ASP A 137 -21.41 -9.09 1.36
CA ASP A 137 -21.33 -9.83 2.62
C ASP A 137 -20.21 -9.32 3.55
N LEU A 138 -20.56 -8.42 4.47
CA LEU A 138 -19.63 -7.86 5.46
C LEU A 138 -19.16 -8.87 6.51
N SER A 139 -19.56 -10.15 6.44
CA SER A 139 -19.00 -11.18 7.33
C SER A 139 -17.55 -11.52 7.00
N LEU A 140 -17.11 -11.21 5.78
CA LEU A 140 -15.74 -11.38 5.31
C LEU A 140 -14.91 -10.10 5.39
N TYR A 141 -15.55 -8.93 5.40
CA TYR A 141 -14.86 -7.64 5.52
C TYR A 141 -14.06 -7.54 6.83
N ASN A 142 -12.78 -7.22 6.71
CA ASN A 142 -11.89 -7.00 7.84
C ASN A 142 -11.66 -5.49 8.01
N PRO A 143 -12.40 -4.83 8.92
CA PRO A 143 -12.38 -3.38 8.98
C PRO A 143 -11.01 -2.84 9.40
N TRP A 144 -10.59 -1.77 8.75
CA TRP A 144 -9.45 -0.96 9.16
C TRP A 144 -9.55 -0.52 10.63
N PRO A 145 -8.44 -0.60 11.39
CA PRO A 145 -8.41 -0.14 12.77
C PRO A 145 -8.77 1.35 12.93
N THR A 146 -9.40 1.70 14.04
CA THR A 146 -9.44 3.11 14.48
C THR A 146 -8.02 3.63 14.63
N GLY A 147 -7.77 4.81 14.08
CA GLY A 147 -6.46 5.42 14.02
C GLY A 147 -5.69 5.17 12.72
N THR A 148 -6.25 4.41 11.79
CA THR A 148 -5.73 4.31 10.43
C THR A 148 -5.84 5.67 9.75
N PHE A 149 -4.73 6.08 9.13
CA PHE A 149 -4.66 7.29 8.32
C PHE A 149 -5.32 7.05 6.96
N VAL A 150 -6.02 8.07 6.47
CA VAL A 150 -6.75 8.04 5.20
C VAL A 150 -6.43 9.31 4.43
N LEU A 151 -6.38 9.20 3.10
CA LEU A 151 -6.07 10.29 2.19
C LEU A 151 -7.07 10.24 1.02
N MET A 152 -7.80 11.33 0.81
CA MET A 152 -8.83 11.42 -0.23
C MET A 152 -8.65 12.70 -1.04
N GLU A 153 -8.71 12.58 -2.37
CA GLU A 153 -8.74 13.75 -3.24
C GLU A 153 -10.16 14.31 -3.34
N PHE A 154 -10.30 15.61 -3.10
CA PHE A 154 -11.53 16.36 -3.36
C PHE A 154 -11.24 17.40 -4.44
N THR A 155 -12.28 18.00 -5.03
CA THR A 155 -12.12 19.10 -6.01
C THR A 155 -11.29 20.30 -5.52
N SER A 156 -11.07 20.41 -4.21
CA SER A 156 -10.29 21.45 -3.56
C SER A 156 -8.90 21.02 -3.13
N GLY A 157 -8.46 19.81 -3.52
CA GLY A 157 -7.16 19.25 -3.21
C GLY A 157 -7.24 17.96 -2.40
N TRP A 158 -6.08 17.50 -1.92
CA TRP A 158 -5.99 16.31 -1.07
C TRP A 158 -6.33 16.60 0.39
N TYR A 159 -7.14 15.73 0.98
CA TYR A 159 -7.59 15.83 2.37
C TYR A 159 -7.16 14.60 3.15
N GLU A 160 -6.64 14.88 4.33
CA GLU A 160 -6.15 13.86 5.25
C GLU A 160 -7.14 13.66 6.39
N GLY A 161 -7.30 12.40 6.80
CA GLY A 161 -8.14 12.05 7.94
C GLY A 161 -7.58 10.91 8.76
N GLU A 162 -8.26 10.65 9.86
CA GLU A 162 -8.03 9.46 10.68
C GLU A 162 -9.37 8.76 10.89
N ILE A 163 -9.39 7.44 10.69
CA ILE A 163 -10.57 6.64 10.99
C ILE A 163 -10.85 6.74 12.49
N SER A 164 -11.93 7.43 12.87
CA SER A 164 -12.31 7.66 14.27
C SER A 164 -13.25 6.60 14.80
N SER A 165 -14.07 5.98 13.93
CA SER A 165 -14.85 4.79 14.29
C SER A 165 -15.27 3.97 13.07
N PHE A 166 -15.66 2.72 13.34
CA PHE A 166 -16.31 1.82 12.39
C PHE A 166 -17.55 1.23 13.08
N GLU A 167 -18.71 1.35 12.43
CA GLU A 167 -19.96 0.79 12.94
C GLU A 167 -20.61 -0.13 11.89
N LYS A 168 -20.62 -1.43 12.19
CA LYS A 168 -21.39 -2.42 11.44
C LYS A 168 -22.84 -2.42 11.93
N VAL A 169 -23.75 -1.92 11.09
CA VAL A 169 -25.18 -1.82 11.40
C VAL A 169 -25.89 -3.17 11.17
N ASN A 170 -25.58 -3.85 10.06
CA ASN A 170 -26.11 -5.18 9.75
C ASN A 170 -25.12 -5.99 8.88
N GLU A 171 -25.55 -7.10 8.27
CA GLU A 171 -24.67 -7.99 7.48
C GLU A 171 -24.23 -7.40 6.13
N THR A 172 -24.90 -6.37 5.64
CA THR A 172 -24.70 -5.75 4.32
C THR A 172 -24.49 -4.23 4.41
N TYR A 173 -24.47 -3.65 5.61
CA TYR A 173 -24.30 -2.21 5.80
C TYR A 173 -23.42 -1.92 7.02
N ALA A 174 -22.36 -1.15 6.78
CA ALA A 174 -21.49 -0.57 7.76
C ALA A 174 -21.11 0.84 7.31
N PHE A 175 -20.49 1.60 8.19
CA PHE A 175 -19.88 2.87 7.81
C PHE A 175 -18.67 3.16 8.68
N TYR A 176 -17.78 3.97 8.13
CA TYR A 176 -16.68 4.61 8.83
C TYR A 176 -17.05 6.04 9.22
N GLN A 177 -16.52 6.48 10.34
CA GLN A 177 -16.44 7.89 10.69
C GLN A 177 -14.99 8.31 10.57
N ILE A 178 -14.72 9.36 9.79
CA ILE A 178 -13.38 9.86 9.51
C ILE A 178 -13.29 11.27 10.07
N ASP A 179 -12.37 11.50 10.99
CA ASP A 179 -12.06 12.84 11.50
C ASP A 179 -10.98 13.45 10.59
N TRP A 180 -11.37 14.46 9.82
CA TRP A 180 -10.49 15.17 8.89
C TRP A 180 -9.56 16.13 9.64
N THR A 181 -8.38 16.38 9.08
CA THR A 181 -7.37 17.23 9.71
C THR A 181 -7.82 18.69 9.82
N ASP A 182 -8.76 19.14 8.99
CA ASP A 182 -9.40 20.46 9.09
C ASP A 182 -10.36 20.60 10.29
N GLY A 183 -10.62 19.50 11.00
CA GLY A 183 -11.49 19.41 12.17
C GLY A 183 -12.95 19.08 11.85
N THR A 184 -13.27 18.83 10.58
CA THR A 184 -14.55 18.26 10.18
C THR A 184 -14.57 16.74 10.40
N THR A 185 -15.75 16.15 10.34
CA THR A 185 -15.93 14.71 10.45
C THR A 185 -16.90 14.25 9.38
N GLY A 186 -16.48 13.30 8.56
CA GLY A 186 -17.31 12.67 7.53
C GLY A 186 -17.77 11.27 7.94
N GLN A 187 -18.88 10.81 7.36
CA GLN A 187 -19.36 9.44 7.50
C GLN A 187 -19.42 8.79 6.12
N TYR A 188 -18.76 7.65 5.97
CA TYR A 188 -18.57 6.96 4.69
C TYR A 188 -19.15 5.55 4.78
N SER A 189 -20.20 5.27 4.02
CA SER A 189 -20.82 3.95 3.95
C SER A 189 -20.28 3.09 2.80
N ASP A 190 -19.70 3.73 1.80
CA ASP A 190 -18.94 3.04 0.76
C ASP A 190 -17.63 2.55 1.37
N LEU A 191 -17.39 1.25 1.32
CA LEU A 191 -16.18 0.63 1.87
C LEU A 191 -15.06 0.56 0.84
N VAL A 192 -15.39 0.61 -0.47
CA VAL A 192 -14.40 0.69 -1.55
C VAL A 192 -13.67 2.02 -1.42
N ASP A 193 -14.43 3.12 -1.33
CA ASP A 193 -13.89 4.47 -1.10
C ASP A 193 -12.94 4.49 0.09
N VAL A 194 -13.31 3.87 1.22
CA VAL A 194 -12.47 3.90 2.43
C VAL A 194 -11.22 3.07 2.24
N ASP A 195 -11.29 1.95 1.53
CA ASP A 195 -10.12 1.12 1.25
C ASP A 195 -9.14 1.84 0.30
N GLU A 196 -9.66 2.49 -0.73
CA GLU A 196 -8.89 3.36 -1.64
C GLU A 196 -8.26 4.53 -0.87
N MET A 197 -9.01 5.19 0.02
CA MET A 197 -8.45 6.25 0.86
C MET A 197 -7.31 5.76 1.75
N VAL A 198 -7.40 4.53 2.26
CA VAL A 198 -6.32 3.92 3.05
C VAL A 198 -5.14 3.55 2.16
N GLN A 199 -5.37 3.10 0.93
CA GLN A 199 -4.33 2.78 -0.04
C GLN A 199 -3.58 4.04 -0.47
N ASN A 200 -4.28 5.11 -0.87
CA ASN A 200 -3.71 6.43 -1.17
C ASN A 200 -2.84 6.93 -0.01
N ALA A 201 -3.29 6.73 1.22
CA ALA A 201 -2.52 7.07 2.43
C ALA A 201 -1.25 6.21 2.64
N GLN A 202 -1.21 4.97 2.15
CA GLN A 202 -0.06 4.08 2.22
C GLN A 202 0.96 4.35 1.10
N GLU A 203 0.47 4.73 -0.07
CA GLU A 203 1.27 5.04 -1.26
C GLU A 203 1.84 6.46 -1.23
N TYR A 204 1.24 7.37 -0.44
CA TYR A 204 1.79 8.71 -0.25
C TYR A 204 3.19 8.65 0.36
N GLU A 205 4.20 9.01 -0.44
CA GLU A 205 5.58 9.16 0.00
C GLU A 205 5.84 10.58 0.53
N PRO A 206 5.91 10.79 1.85
CA PRO A 206 6.12 12.13 2.37
C PRO A 206 7.51 12.65 2.05
N TRP A 207 7.62 13.96 1.82
CA TRP A 207 8.90 14.63 1.62
C TRP A 207 9.85 14.37 2.81
N PRO A 208 11.12 14.04 2.55
CA PRO A 208 12.05 13.70 3.61
C PRO A 208 12.40 14.90 4.50
N ASP A 209 12.75 14.61 5.75
CA ASP A 209 13.30 15.61 6.67
C ASP A 209 14.51 16.32 6.04
N GLY A 210 14.50 17.65 6.09
CA GLY A 210 15.51 18.52 5.50
C GLY A 210 15.17 19.01 4.09
N THR A 211 14.05 18.58 3.50
CA THR A 211 13.57 19.09 2.20
C THR A 211 13.35 20.60 2.29
N PRO A 212 14.02 21.41 1.44
CA PRO A 212 13.83 22.85 1.42
C PRO A 212 12.41 23.23 1.02
N VAL A 213 11.86 24.27 1.66
CA VAL A 213 10.55 24.85 1.33
C VAL A 213 10.66 26.37 1.23
N PHE A 214 9.80 26.98 0.42
CA PHE A 214 9.81 28.42 0.17
C PHE A 214 8.40 28.98 0.12
N ASN A 215 8.11 29.92 1.02
CA ASN A 215 6.83 30.63 1.02
C ASN A 215 6.91 31.83 0.06
N GLU A 216 6.55 31.61 -1.20
CA GLU A 216 6.67 32.61 -2.28
C GLU A 216 5.71 33.80 -2.08
N ASN A 217 4.42 33.53 -1.85
CA ASN A 217 3.39 34.58 -1.90
C ASN A 217 2.94 35.11 -0.53
N GLY A 218 3.32 34.45 0.58
CA GLY A 218 2.83 34.81 1.91
C GLY A 218 1.33 34.58 2.10
N GLU A 219 0.67 33.88 1.16
CA GLU A 219 -0.77 33.61 1.21
C GLU A 219 -1.11 32.42 2.11
N LEU A 220 -0.16 31.49 2.29
CA LEU A 220 -0.31 30.29 3.12
C LEU A 220 -0.39 30.61 4.61
N ASP A 221 0.10 31.78 5.04
CA ASP A 221 -0.01 32.25 6.42
C ASP A 221 0.16 33.76 6.51
N GLU A 222 -0.86 34.46 7.01
CA GLU A 222 -0.80 35.90 7.27
C GLU A 222 0.27 36.31 8.30
N ASP A 223 0.70 35.36 9.15
CA ASP A 223 1.77 35.57 10.14
C ASP A 223 3.18 35.32 9.58
N LEU A 224 3.32 34.69 8.40
CA LEU A 224 4.61 34.49 7.74
C LEU A 224 4.84 35.58 6.69
N ALA A 225 6.08 36.10 6.65
CA ALA A 225 6.45 36.98 5.55
C ALA A 225 6.54 36.18 4.25
N ALA A 226 6.12 36.79 3.14
CA ALA A 226 6.51 36.33 1.81
C ALA A 226 8.05 36.27 1.69
N ASP A 227 8.54 35.46 0.77
CA ASP A 227 9.94 35.17 0.51
C ASP A 227 10.68 34.49 1.67
N LEU A 228 9.99 33.68 2.48
CA LEU A 228 10.62 32.99 3.60
C LEU A 228 11.08 31.58 3.21
N GLU A 229 12.37 31.29 3.40
CA GLU A 229 12.93 29.95 3.28
C GLU A 229 12.68 29.15 4.55
N GLY A 230 12.45 27.85 4.42
CA GLY A 230 12.37 26.90 5.52
C GLY A 230 12.85 25.51 5.09
N GLN A 231 12.66 24.55 5.98
CA GLN A 231 12.87 23.14 5.68
C GLN A 231 11.85 22.29 6.42
N ILE A 232 11.46 21.17 5.82
CA ILE A 232 10.68 20.14 6.50
C ILE A 232 11.53 19.53 7.62
N THR A 233 10.98 19.38 8.82
CA THR A 233 11.71 18.87 9.99
C THR A 233 11.07 17.64 10.62
N ALA A 234 9.83 17.35 10.27
CA ALA A 234 9.13 16.13 10.62
C ALA A 234 7.91 15.97 9.70
N PHE A 235 7.56 14.72 9.42
CA PHE A 235 6.22 14.32 8.98
C PHE A 235 5.67 13.30 9.98
N ALA A 236 4.54 13.62 10.62
CA ALA A 236 3.93 12.74 11.61
C ALA A 236 2.42 12.89 11.65
N SER A 237 1.71 11.76 11.58
CA SER A 237 0.23 11.72 11.58
C SER A 237 -0.37 12.62 10.49
N GLY A 238 0.19 12.56 9.28
CA GLY A 238 -0.21 13.42 8.16
C GLY A 238 0.30 14.85 8.24
N VAL A 239 0.89 15.29 9.35
CA VAL A 239 1.25 16.70 9.50
C VAL A 239 2.72 16.94 9.19
N TYR A 240 3.01 17.87 8.27
CA TYR A 240 4.35 18.39 8.04
C TYR A 240 4.69 19.50 9.04
N THR A 241 5.79 19.35 9.78
CA THR A 241 6.35 20.45 10.59
C THR A 241 7.49 21.09 9.82
N ILE A 242 7.31 22.35 9.42
CA ILE A 242 8.32 23.16 8.73
C ILE A 242 8.98 24.11 9.73
N GLU A 243 10.33 24.10 9.77
CA GLU A 243 11.12 25.12 10.45
C GLU A 243 11.56 26.19 9.45
N TRP A 244 11.02 27.39 9.62
CA TRP A 244 11.36 28.55 8.82
C TRP A 244 12.73 29.13 9.24
N SER A 245 13.39 29.83 8.32
CA SER A 245 14.68 30.52 8.52
C SER A 245 14.67 31.57 9.64
N THR A 246 13.50 32.00 10.09
CA THR A 246 13.30 32.83 11.30
C THR A 246 13.48 32.05 12.60
N GLY A 247 13.54 30.72 12.54
CA GLY A 247 13.48 29.78 13.66
C GLY A 247 12.07 29.50 14.16
N GLN A 248 11.03 29.94 13.43
CA GLN A 248 9.64 29.60 13.73
C GLN A 248 9.32 28.22 13.15
N GLN A 249 8.65 27.38 13.93
CA GLN A 249 8.07 26.14 13.44
C GLN A 249 6.58 26.33 13.19
N LYS A 250 6.08 25.74 12.11
CA LYS A 250 4.67 25.70 11.80
C LYS A 250 4.29 24.34 11.21
N ASP A 251 3.10 23.89 11.58
CA ASP A 251 2.50 22.64 11.13
C ASP A 251 1.58 22.91 9.93
N TYR A 252 1.68 22.07 8.91
CA TYR A 252 0.91 22.10 7.66
C TYR A 252 0.20 20.76 7.46
N LYS A 253 -1.08 20.83 7.10
CA LYS A 253 -2.03 19.70 6.96
C LYS A 253 -2.62 19.61 5.55
N ASN A 254 -2.12 20.45 4.66
CA ASN A 254 -2.51 20.48 3.26
C ASN A 254 -1.23 20.15 2.50
N PHE A 255 -1.26 19.04 1.77
CA PHE A 255 -0.10 18.55 1.02
C PHE A 255 0.18 19.40 -0.20
N ASP A 256 -0.84 19.86 -0.91
CA ASP A 256 -0.69 20.76 -2.05
C ASP A 256 0.06 22.04 -1.63
N ASP A 257 -0.25 22.59 -0.45
CA ASP A 257 0.49 23.73 0.11
C ASP A 257 1.98 23.40 0.31
N VAL A 258 2.29 22.19 0.79
CA VAL A 258 3.67 21.76 1.04
C VAL A 258 4.40 21.47 -0.27
N ASP A 259 3.74 20.81 -1.21
CA ASP A 259 4.25 20.49 -2.55
C ASP A 259 4.54 21.78 -3.32
N ASP A 260 3.64 22.75 -3.27
CA ASP A 260 3.84 24.10 -3.83
C ASP A 260 5.04 24.79 -3.19
N MET A 261 5.19 24.68 -1.87
CA MET A 261 6.34 25.26 -1.16
C MET A 261 7.66 24.56 -1.51
N VAL A 262 7.66 23.24 -1.69
CA VAL A 262 8.84 22.47 -2.14
C VAL A 262 9.17 22.83 -3.59
N ALA A 263 8.18 22.86 -4.47
CA ALA A 263 8.33 23.29 -5.85
C ALA A 263 8.89 24.72 -5.93
N ALA A 264 8.35 25.64 -5.14
CA ALA A 264 8.85 27.02 -5.04
C ALA A 264 10.30 27.08 -4.52
N ALA A 265 10.67 26.22 -3.57
CA ALA A 265 12.05 26.13 -3.10
C ALA A 265 12.99 25.58 -4.17
N ASN A 266 12.54 24.59 -4.93
CA ASN A 266 13.29 24.02 -6.05
C ASN A 266 13.47 25.06 -7.16
N ARG A 267 12.44 25.85 -7.50
CA ARG A 267 12.57 26.99 -8.42
C ARG A 267 13.62 28.00 -7.92
N LYS A 268 13.55 28.36 -6.63
CA LYS A 268 14.45 29.34 -6.02
C LYS A 268 15.90 28.86 -5.93
N ASN A 269 16.13 27.62 -5.51
CA ASN A 269 17.45 27.03 -5.33
C ASN A 269 18.07 26.56 -6.66
N GLY A 270 17.21 26.03 -7.55
CA GLY A 270 17.55 25.62 -8.91
C GLY A 270 18.02 26.79 -9.77
N ALA A 271 17.61 28.04 -9.48
CA ALA A 271 18.16 29.22 -10.15
C ALA A 271 19.69 29.41 -10.01
N SER A 272 20.39 28.55 -9.25
CA SER A 272 21.86 28.53 -9.23
C SER A 272 22.55 27.20 -9.55
N ASP A 273 21.83 26.07 -9.59
CA ASP A 273 22.39 24.72 -9.81
C ASP A 273 21.64 23.89 -10.87
N PHE A 274 20.60 24.42 -11.53
CA PHE A 274 20.37 23.99 -12.91
C PHE A 274 21.66 24.33 -13.66
N ASP A 275 22.27 23.34 -14.32
CA ASP A 275 23.26 23.59 -15.36
C ASP A 275 22.78 24.77 -16.22
N ASP A 276 23.70 25.56 -16.77
CA ASP A 276 23.47 26.74 -17.63
C ASP A 276 22.46 26.50 -18.80
N ASP A 277 21.93 25.29 -18.92
CA ASP A 277 20.94 24.80 -19.87
C ASP A 277 19.47 25.06 -19.46
N ALA A 278 19.07 25.10 -18.18
CA ALA A 278 17.65 25.39 -17.85
C ALA A 278 17.25 26.86 -18.07
N ILE A 279 18.23 27.78 -18.04
CA ILE A 279 18.02 29.18 -18.46
C ILE A 279 17.78 29.26 -19.99
N ASN A 280 18.12 28.19 -20.73
CA ASN A 280 17.82 28.02 -22.15
C ASN A 280 16.91 26.81 -22.41
N TYR A 281 16.06 26.41 -21.46
CA TYR A 281 15.03 25.40 -21.77
C TYR A 281 14.15 25.97 -22.89
N GLU A 282 14.17 25.32 -24.05
CA GLU A 282 13.36 25.69 -25.21
C GLU A 282 12.05 24.91 -25.08
N PRO A 283 10.94 25.56 -24.68
CA PRO A 283 9.71 24.83 -24.44
C PRO A 283 9.19 24.19 -25.73
N TRP A 284 8.67 22.98 -25.61
CA TRP A 284 7.98 22.26 -26.67
C TRP A 284 6.81 23.09 -27.21
N GLU A 285 6.60 23.00 -28.53
CA GLU A 285 5.55 23.78 -29.18
C GLU A 285 4.17 23.29 -28.71
N ILE A 286 3.24 24.21 -28.46
CA ILE A 286 1.82 23.85 -28.23
C ILE A 286 1.33 23.08 -29.46
N GLY A 287 0.76 21.89 -29.23
CA GLY A 287 0.38 20.93 -30.27
C GLY A 287 1.33 19.75 -30.42
N THR A 288 2.45 19.71 -29.67
CA THR A 288 3.35 18.55 -29.61
C THR A 288 2.61 17.38 -28.96
N GLU A 289 2.66 16.21 -29.60
CA GLU A 289 2.08 14.97 -29.08
C GLU A 289 2.91 14.46 -27.91
N VAL A 290 2.23 13.85 -26.94
CA VAL A 290 2.82 13.27 -25.75
C VAL A 290 2.14 11.93 -25.47
N SER A 291 2.88 10.97 -24.92
CA SER A 291 2.35 9.67 -24.49
C SER A 291 2.87 9.35 -23.09
N TYR A 292 2.07 8.67 -22.28
CA TYR A 292 2.48 8.28 -20.94
C TYR A 292 1.74 7.01 -20.49
N GLU A 293 2.45 6.11 -19.82
CA GLU A 293 1.87 4.91 -19.21
C GLU A 293 1.33 5.23 -17.81
N PHE A 294 0.01 5.16 -17.66
CA PHE A 294 -0.70 5.17 -16.39
C PHE A 294 -1.02 3.73 -15.97
N ASP A 295 -1.56 3.54 -14.75
CA ASP A 295 -1.86 2.21 -14.21
C ASP A 295 -2.89 1.43 -15.05
N ASP A 296 -3.75 2.14 -15.78
CA ASP A 296 -4.77 1.58 -16.68
C ASP A 296 -4.32 1.49 -18.15
N GLY A 297 -3.06 1.86 -18.45
CA GLY A 297 -2.42 1.65 -19.74
C GLY A 297 -1.77 2.91 -20.32
N TRP A 298 -1.50 2.88 -21.63
CA TRP A 298 -0.90 4.00 -22.36
C TRP A 298 -1.94 5.02 -22.78
N TRP A 299 -1.63 6.28 -22.53
CA TRP A 299 -2.49 7.40 -22.86
C TRP A 299 -1.76 8.38 -23.77
N ASP A 300 -2.42 8.72 -24.88
CA ASP A 300 -1.95 9.74 -25.80
C ASP A 300 -2.58 11.09 -25.45
N GLY A 301 -1.80 12.14 -25.60
CA GLY A 301 -2.20 13.51 -25.33
C GLY A 301 -1.52 14.51 -26.24
N THR A 302 -1.77 15.78 -25.97
CA THR A 302 -1.14 16.88 -26.70
C THR A 302 -0.87 18.03 -25.75
N ILE A 303 0.32 18.63 -25.83
CA ILE A 303 0.64 19.85 -25.10
C ILE A 303 -0.31 20.97 -25.54
N SER A 304 -1.22 21.38 -24.67
CA SER A 304 -2.24 22.39 -24.93
C SER A 304 -1.85 23.79 -24.44
N GLY A 305 -0.88 23.89 -23.54
CA GLY A 305 -0.41 25.15 -22.97
C GLY A 305 0.98 25.05 -22.37
N PHE A 306 1.67 26.20 -22.31
CA PHE A 306 2.90 26.38 -21.53
C PHE A 306 2.85 27.75 -20.87
N ASN A 307 3.06 27.80 -19.56
CA ASN A 307 3.12 29.04 -18.79
C ASN A 307 4.57 29.41 -18.49
N GLU A 308 5.06 30.45 -19.17
CA GLU A 308 6.44 30.95 -19.01
C GLU A 308 6.74 31.50 -17.61
N ASP A 309 5.72 31.91 -16.84
CA ASP A 309 5.93 32.54 -15.54
C ASP A 309 6.26 31.51 -14.44
N ASP A 310 5.67 30.32 -14.50
CA ASP A 310 5.87 29.23 -13.53
C ASP A 310 6.54 27.98 -14.12
N MET A 311 6.84 27.99 -15.42
CA MET A 311 7.47 26.90 -16.18
C MET A 311 6.64 25.61 -16.14
N THR A 312 5.32 25.71 -16.30
CA THR A 312 4.40 24.57 -16.30
C THR A 312 3.82 24.29 -17.68
N TYR A 313 3.53 23.02 -17.97
CA TYR A 313 2.81 22.60 -19.17
C TYR A 313 1.40 22.15 -18.84
N GLU A 314 0.45 22.46 -19.70
CA GLU A 314 -0.87 21.84 -19.72
C GLU A 314 -0.88 20.79 -20.85
N VAL A 315 -1.28 19.57 -20.54
CA VAL A 315 -1.50 18.48 -21.50
C VAL A 315 -2.98 18.17 -21.55
N THR A 316 -3.55 18.13 -22.76
CA THR A 316 -4.90 17.61 -22.99
C THR A 316 -4.79 16.16 -23.45
N TRP A 317 -5.35 15.23 -22.69
CA TRP A 317 -5.34 13.80 -23.00
C TRP A 317 -6.43 13.43 -24.03
N SER A 318 -6.34 12.22 -24.59
CA SER A 318 -7.24 11.73 -25.64
C SER A 318 -8.71 11.65 -25.22
N ASP A 319 -9.00 11.54 -23.93
CA ASP A 319 -10.35 11.62 -23.35
C ASP A 319 -10.89 13.06 -23.22
N GLY A 320 -10.01 14.05 -23.41
CA GLY A 320 -10.30 15.48 -23.29
C GLY A 320 -10.05 16.06 -21.89
N SER A 321 -9.55 15.28 -20.93
CA SER A 321 -9.08 15.78 -19.64
C SER A 321 -7.83 16.65 -19.83
N VAL A 322 -7.58 17.54 -18.86
CA VAL A 322 -6.43 18.47 -18.91
C VAL A 322 -5.67 18.39 -17.59
N ASN A 323 -4.38 18.11 -17.68
CA ASN A 323 -3.49 17.98 -16.53
C ASN A 323 -2.33 18.99 -16.64
N THR A 324 -1.89 19.51 -15.49
CA THR A 324 -0.77 20.47 -15.41
C THR A 324 0.47 19.78 -14.85
N TYR A 325 1.59 19.90 -15.55
CA TYR A 325 2.87 19.28 -15.21
C TYR A 325 3.91 20.35 -14.85
N TYR A 326 4.53 20.17 -13.69
CA TYR A 326 5.58 21.05 -13.16
C TYR A 326 6.99 20.48 -13.38
N ASP A 327 7.12 19.18 -13.66
CA ASP A 327 8.40 18.54 -13.97
C ASP A 327 8.64 18.55 -15.47
N LEU A 328 9.52 19.47 -15.91
CA LEU A 328 9.90 19.61 -17.32
C LEU A 328 10.53 18.33 -17.89
N ARG A 329 11.23 17.53 -17.05
CA ARG A 329 11.83 16.26 -17.50
C ARG A 329 10.76 15.21 -17.79
N LYS A 330 9.68 15.21 -17.01
CA LYS A 330 8.53 14.35 -17.30
C LYS A 330 7.87 14.72 -18.62
N ILE A 331 7.76 16.02 -18.93
CA ILE A 331 7.28 16.46 -20.23
C ILE A 331 8.22 16.03 -21.36
N ASP A 332 9.53 16.21 -21.20
CA ASP A 332 10.50 15.76 -22.21
C ASP A 332 10.36 14.24 -22.47
N GLN A 333 10.25 13.44 -21.41
CA GLN A 333 10.00 12.00 -21.51
C GLN A 333 8.69 11.68 -22.26
N MET A 334 7.58 12.33 -21.89
CA MET A 334 6.30 12.06 -22.55
C MET A 334 6.31 12.43 -24.04
N VAL A 335 7.07 13.47 -24.43
CA VAL A 335 7.24 13.85 -25.84
C VAL A 335 8.08 12.81 -26.58
N ASP A 336 9.14 12.30 -25.96
CA ASP A 336 9.98 11.25 -26.54
C ASP A 336 9.17 9.95 -26.72
N ASP A 337 8.40 9.53 -25.71
CA ASP A 337 7.54 8.34 -25.75
C ASP A 337 6.51 8.41 -26.91
N ALA A 338 5.91 9.59 -27.16
CA ALA A 338 5.01 9.78 -28.29
C ALA A 338 5.70 9.70 -29.67
N GLN A 339 6.96 10.12 -29.76
CA GLN A 339 7.70 10.12 -31.03
C GLN A 339 8.20 8.72 -31.39
N ASP A 340 8.50 7.90 -30.39
CA ASP A 340 8.94 6.52 -30.61
C ASP A 340 7.80 5.62 -31.13
N ASP A 341 6.55 5.93 -30.80
CA ASP A 341 5.39 5.14 -31.24
C ASP A 341 5.11 5.25 -32.76
N ASP A 342 5.58 6.34 -33.39
CA ASP A 342 5.45 6.59 -34.83
C ASP A 342 6.42 5.76 -35.70
N GLU A 343 7.47 5.16 -35.13
CA GLU A 343 8.39 4.30 -35.89
C GLU A 343 7.82 2.90 -36.21
N PHE A 344 6.67 2.52 -35.63
CA PHE A 344 6.02 1.24 -35.92
C PHE A 344 5.00 1.29 -37.08
N ALA A 345 4.73 2.45 -37.71
CA ALA A 345 3.63 2.61 -38.65
C ALA A 345 3.95 2.47 -40.16
N ASP A 346 5.21 2.42 -40.59
CA ASP A 346 5.57 2.26 -42.02
C ASP A 346 6.52 1.06 -42.27
N GLU A 347 5.98 -0.16 -42.21
CA GLU A 347 6.62 -1.41 -42.69
C GLU A 347 6.87 -1.46 -44.22
N ASP A 348 7.17 -0.34 -44.89
CA ASP A 348 7.38 -0.32 -46.36
C ASP A 348 8.51 0.61 -46.85
N ASP A 349 9.42 1.11 -45.99
CA ASP A 349 10.67 1.73 -46.46
C ASP A 349 11.86 0.76 -46.43
N GLU A 350 11.91 -0.10 -47.46
CA GLU A 350 13.11 -0.85 -47.79
C GLU A 350 14.26 0.10 -48.23
N GLY A 351 15.05 0.52 -47.26
CA GLY A 351 16.50 0.43 -47.42
C GLY A 351 17.27 1.74 -47.32
N ILE A 352 17.72 2.04 -46.10
CA ILE A 352 19.06 2.57 -45.86
C ILE A 352 19.69 1.74 -44.75
N THR A 353 20.45 0.71 -45.14
CA THR A 353 21.45 0.10 -44.26
C THR A 353 22.67 1.03 -44.24
N ASP A 354 22.60 2.12 -43.47
CA ASP A 354 23.84 2.71 -42.96
C ASP A 354 24.23 1.84 -41.76
N ASP A 355 25.15 0.91 -42.03
CA ASP A 355 26.00 0.17 -41.09
C ASP A 355 26.86 1.18 -40.29
N ASP A 356 26.23 2.17 -39.65
CA ASP A 356 26.89 2.91 -38.59
C ASP A 356 26.92 1.95 -37.40
N ASP A 357 28.11 1.42 -37.16
CA ASP A 357 28.48 0.72 -35.92
C ASP A 357 27.97 1.59 -34.75
N VAL A 358 26.76 1.28 -34.27
CA VAL A 358 26.23 1.84 -33.02
C VAL A 358 27.20 1.35 -31.96
N GLU A 359 28.13 2.21 -31.55
CA GLU A 359 29.05 1.91 -30.46
C GLU A 359 28.17 1.54 -29.27
N SER A 360 28.29 0.30 -28.78
CA SER A 360 27.53 -0.16 -27.63
C SER A 360 27.76 0.80 -26.46
N GLU A 361 26.73 1.55 -26.09
CA GLU A 361 26.76 2.53 -25.01
C GLU A 361 27.26 1.92 -23.68
N TYR A 362 26.90 0.66 -23.42
CA TYR A 362 27.25 -0.06 -22.21
C TYR A 362 28.16 -1.27 -22.49
N GLU A 363 29.28 -1.37 -21.77
CA GLU A 363 30.19 -2.51 -21.91
C GLU A 363 29.58 -3.81 -21.34
N ILE A 364 29.84 -4.97 -21.95
CA ILE A 364 29.49 -6.27 -21.35
C ILE A 364 30.16 -6.38 -19.97
N GLY A 365 29.36 -6.67 -18.94
CA GLY A 365 29.76 -6.68 -17.54
C GLY A 365 29.39 -5.41 -16.78
N THR A 366 28.82 -4.41 -17.45
CA THR A 366 28.17 -3.26 -16.78
C THR A 366 27.12 -3.78 -15.80
N ARG A 367 27.18 -3.25 -14.58
CA ARG A 367 26.24 -3.58 -13.51
C ARG A 367 24.95 -2.80 -13.72
N VAL A 368 23.83 -3.46 -13.46
CA VAL A 368 22.49 -2.85 -13.50
C VAL A 368 21.74 -3.13 -12.19
N TYR A 369 20.74 -2.30 -11.90
CA TYR A 369 19.95 -2.37 -10.68
C TYR A 369 18.50 -1.96 -10.92
N GLN A 370 17.56 -2.83 -10.59
CA GLN A 370 16.13 -2.64 -10.86
C GLN A 370 15.30 -3.12 -9.67
N GLU A 371 14.18 -2.45 -9.41
CA GLU A 371 13.18 -2.88 -8.44
C GLU A 371 12.15 -3.80 -9.11
N PHE A 372 11.80 -4.87 -8.43
CA PHE A 372 10.75 -5.83 -8.81
C PHE A 372 9.79 -5.95 -7.62
N ASP A 373 8.64 -6.61 -7.81
CA ASP A 373 7.63 -6.82 -6.75
C ASP A 373 8.19 -7.44 -5.45
N ASP A 374 9.26 -8.22 -5.55
CA ASP A 374 9.91 -8.86 -4.41
C ASP A 374 11.19 -8.14 -3.92
N GLY A 375 11.39 -6.92 -4.39
CA GLY A 375 12.41 -5.98 -3.95
C GLY A 375 13.45 -5.64 -5.02
N TRP A 376 14.61 -5.16 -4.59
CA TRP A 376 15.64 -4.71 -5.51
C TRP A 376 16.62 -5.79 -5.94
N TRP A 377 16.96 -5.80 -7.23
CA TRP A 377 17.77 -6.81 -7.88
C TRP A 377 18.99 -6.24 -8.58
N VAL A 378 20.12 -6.94 -8.41
CA VAL A 378 21.38 -6.63 -9.08
C VAL A 378 21.57 -7.56 -10.27
N GLY A 379 21.82 -6.97 -11.44
CA GLY A 379 22.14 -7.67 -12.68
C GLY A 379 23.50 -7.31 -13.25
N ASN A 380 23.89 -8.01 -14.31
CA ASN A 380 25.00 -7.59 -15.18
C ASN A 380 24.60 -7.78 -16.64
N ILE A 381 24.99 -6.86 -17.50
CA ILE A 381 24.89 -7.02 -18.95
C ILE A 381 25.81 -8.18 -19.38
N VAL A 382 25.27 -9.20 -20.03
CA VAL A 382 26.00 -10.40 -20.47
C VAL A 382 26.17 -10.51 -21.98
N SER A 383 25.35 -9.81 -22.76
CA SER A 383 25.46 -9.68 -24.22
C SER A 383 24.83 -8.37 -24.71
N ASN A 384 25.31 -7.89 -25.85
CA ASN A 384 24.66 -6.89 -26.69
C ASN A 384 24.69 -7.46 -28.12
N GLU A 385 23.52 -7.73 -28.70
CA GLU A 385 23.38 -8.22 -30.07
C GLU A 385 22.37 -7.33 -30.83
N ASN A 386 22.87 -6.57 -31.82
CA ASN A 386 22.08 -5.66 -32.66
C ASN A 386 21.30 -4.61 -31.87
N GLY A 387 21.91 -3.99 -30.86
CA GLY A 387 21.24 -3.00 -30.02
C GLY A 387 20.44 -3.62 -28.87
N VAL A 388 20.24 -4.94 -28.83
CA VAL A 388 19.53 -5.58 -27.71
C VAL A 388 20.51 -6.05 -26.65
N TYR A 389 20.43 -5.46 -25.47
CA TYR A 389 21.19 -5.83 -24.28
C TYR A 389 20.50 -6.97 -23.53
N THR A 390 21.24 -8.00 -23.15
CA THR A 390 20.74 -9.04 -22.26
C THR A 390 21.35 -8.85 -20.88
N VAL A 391 20.50 -8.67 -19.87
CA VAL A 391 20.89 -8.63 -18.47
C VAL A 391 20.73 -10.03 -17.88
N ARG A 392 21.70 -10.45 -17.07
CA ARG A 392 21.56 -11.62 -16.20
C ARG A 392 21.47 -11.18 -14.75
N TRP A 393 20.34 -11.47 -14.13
CA TRP A 393 20.07 -11.17 -12.72
C TRP A 393 20.77 -12.15 -11.78
N ALA A 394 20.79 -11.82 -10.49
CA ALA A 394 21.51 -12.58 -9.47
C ALA A 394 20.97 -14.04 -9.28
N ASP A 395 19.69 -14.28 -9.54
CA ASP A 395 19.09 -15.62 -9.54
C ASP A 395 19.41 -16.46 -10.80
N ASN A 396 20.02 -15.85 -11.82
CA ASN A 396 20.26 -16.37 -13.18
C ASN A 396 19.04 -16.36 -14.12
N SER A 397 18.00 -15.59 -13.81
CA SER A 397 17.04 -15.17 -14.83
C SER A 397 17.70 -14.17 -15.81
N PHE A 398 17.03 -13.93 -16.93
CA PHE A 398 17.52 -13.07 -18.00
C PHE A 398 16.39 -12.21 -18.52
N ASP A 399 16.66 -10.92 -18.69
CA ASP A 399 15.78 -9.98 -19.38
C ASP A 399 16.56 -9.27 -20.49
N THR A 400 15.83 -8.72 -21.45
CA THR A 400 16.37 -8.04 -22.63
C THR A 400 15.85 -6.63 -22.72
N PHE A 401 16.72 -5.70 -23.05
CA PHE A 401 16.43 -4.28 -23.15
C PHE A 401 17.00 -3.75 -24.46
N ASP A 402 16.27 -2.88 -25.14
CA ASP A 402 16.78 -2.20 -26.33
C ASP A 402 17.80 -1.13 -25.93
N ALA A 403 18.70 -0.76 -26.85
CA ALA A 403 19.84 0.09 -26.55
C ALA A 403 19.45 1.52 -26.23
N ASP A 404 18.34 1.94 -26.84
CA ASP A 404 17.66 3.22 -26.73
C ASP A 404 16.61 3.24 -25.62
N SER A 405 16.32 2.12 -24.95
CA SER A 405 15.28 2.12 -23.93
C SER A 405 15.69 2.92 -22.69
N GLN A 406 14.80 3.81 -22.25
CA GLN A 406 14.96 4.54 -20.99
C GLN A 406 15.11 3.58 -19.81
N GLU A 407 14.41 2.44 -19.84
CA GLU A 407 14.53 1.40 -18.82
C GLU A 407 15.97 0.90 -18.67
N LEU A 408 16.71 0.67 -19.77
CA LEU A 408 18.11 0.28 -19.70
C LEU A 408 18.98 1.39 -19.09
N ALA A 409 18.75 2.64 -19.50
CA ALA A 409 19.46 3.79 -18.97
C ALA A 409 19.22 3.95 -17.46
N ASP A 410 17.99 3.77 -17.00
CA ASP A 410 17.58 3.86 -15.60
C ASP A 410 18.22 2.75 -14.77
N ILE A 411 18.18 1.48 -15.22
CA ILE A 411 18.79 0.39 -14.44
C ILE A 411 20.32 0.50 -14.39
N VAL A 412 20.96 1.09 -15.41
CA VAL A 412 22.40 1.41 -15.38
C VAL A 412 22.67 2.60 -14.44
N TYR A 413 21.87 3.66 -14.52
CA TYR A 413 21.98 4.85 -13.68
C TYR A 413 21.78 4.52 -12.20
N ASN A 414 20.77 3.70 -11.88
CA ASN A 414 20.51 3.19 -10.53
C ASN A 414 21.72 2.43 -9.97
N ALA A 415 22.39 1.64 -10.81
CA ALA A 415 23.61 0.94 -10.41
C ALA A 415 24.81 1.88 -10.17
N GLN A 416 24.89 3.01 -10.87
CA GLN A 416 25.95 4.03 -10.69
C GLN A 416 25.72 4.90 -9.45
N ASN A 417 24.46 5.18 -9.12
CA ASN A 417 24.08 5.99 -7.96
C ASN A 417 23.89 5.19 -6.68
N MET A 418 24.05 3.86 -6.75
CA MET A 418 24.37 3.10 -5.55
C MET A 418 25.59 3.73 -4.87
N PRO A 419 25.54 4.04 -3.57
CA PRO A 419 26.70 4.50 -2.85
C PRO A 419 27.87 3.55 -3.14
N ASP A 420 29.03 4.08 -3.54
CA ASP A 420 30.27 3.30 -3.73
C ASP A 420 30.63 2.47 -2.48
N ASP A 421 30.07 2.86 -1.32
CA ASP A 421 30.18 2.23 0.00
C ASP A 421 29.05 1.20 0.31
N VAL A 422 28.15 0.91 -0.63
CA VAL A 422 27.49 -0.42 -0.69
C VAL A 422 28.54 -1.42 -1.20
N ASP A 423 29.63 -1.52 -0.43
CA ASP A 423 30.40 -2.74 -0.31
C ASP A 423 29.37 -3.74 0.20
N VAL A 424 28.64 -4.36 -0.75
CA VAL A 424 27.54 -5.29 -0.54
C VAL A 424 27.97 -6.14 0.62
N LYS A 425 27.43 -5.84 1.81
CA LYS A 425 28.13 -6.15 3.06
C LYS A 425 28.24 -7.64 3.14
N ALA A 426 29.40 -8.16 2.74
CA ALA A 426 29.57 -9.58 2.55
C ALA A 426 29.46 -10.22 3.94
N TYR A 427 28.26 -10.67 4.29
CA TYR A 427 28.01 -11.23 5.60
C TYR A 427 28.87 -12.49 5.72
N PRO A 428 29.67 -12.62 6.80
CA PRO A 428 30.50 -13.80 6.97
C PRO A 428 29.67 -15.08 6.90
N ILE A 429 30.19 -16.12 6.24
CA ILE A 429 29.60 -17.46 6.34
C ILE A 429 29.46 -17.84 7.82
N GLY A 430 28.28 -18.29 8.21
CA GLY A 430 27.86 -18.56 9.58
C GLY A 430 27.11 -17.43 10.27
N THR A 431 26.87 -16.30 9.59
CA THR A 431 26.01 -15.23 10.10
C THR A 431 24.58 -15.75 10.25
N PRO A 432 23.95 -15.60 11.43
CA PRO A 432 22.57 -15.98 11.63
C PRO A 432 21.63 -15.00 10.90
N VAL A 433 20.58 -15.55 10.31
CA VAL A 433 19.52 -14.80 9.62
C VAL A 433 18.15 -15.29 10.08
N TYR A 434 17.16 -14.40 10.03
CA TYR A 434 15.77 -14.70 10.38
C TYR A 434 14.87 -14.19 9.25
N ARG A 435 13.86 -14.98 8.88
CA ARG A 435 12.82 -14.57 7.92
C ARG A 435 11.46 -15.00 8.42
N GLN A 436 10.47 -14.10 8.35
CA GLN A 436 9.06 -14.43 8.52
C GLN A 436 8.54 -14.87 7.14
N PHE A 437 7.89 -16.03 7.08
CA PHE A 437 7.19 -16.50 5.88
C PHE A 437 5.69 -16.22 6.03
N GLU A 438 4.92 -16.41 4.96
CA GLU A 438 3.47 -16.14 4.82
C GLU A 438 2.60 -16.65 6.00
N ASP A 439 3.03 -17.70 6.72
CA ASP A 439 2.32 -18.27 7.86
C ASP A 439 2.57 -17.54 9.22
N ASP A 440 3.18 -16.36 9.24
CA ASP A 440 3.67 -15.67 10.46
C ASP A 440 4.70 -16.46 11.29
N ILE A 441 5.28 -17.50 10.69
CA ILE A 441 6.29 -18.33 11.33
C ILE A 441 7.67 -17.77 11.02
N TRP A 442 8.44 -17.49 12.07
CA TRP A 442 9.83 -17.08 11.98
C TRP A 442 10.75 -18.30 11.81
N TYR A 443 11.54 -18.31 10.75
CA TYR A 443 12.54 -19.34 10.50
C TYR A 443 13.93 -18.81 10.79
N HIS A 444 14.73 -19.66 11.45
CA HIS A 444 16.12 -19.39 11.74
C HIS A 444 17.00 -20.05 10.67
N GLY A 445 17.94 -19.28 10.13
CA GLY A 445 18.90 -19.76 9.16
C GLY A 445 20.31 -19.31 9.45
N VAL A 446 21.26 -19.86 8.70
CA VAL A 446 22.66 -19.43 8.68
C VAL A 446 23.14 -19.28 7.24
N ILE A 447 23.89 -18.22 6.98
CA ILE A 447 24.53 -18.03 5.67
C ILE A 447 25.61 -19.12 5.48
N ILE A 448 25.47 -19.95 4.46
CA ILE A 448 26.43 -21.04 4.15
C ILE A 448 27.34 -20.74 2.95
N SER A 449 26.95 -19.83 2.06
CA SER A 449 27.79 -19.33 0.96
C SER A 449 27.34 -17.95 0.47
N TYR A 450 28.28 -17.20 -0.11
CA TYR A 450 28.03 -15.95 -0.84
C TYR A 450 28.80 -16.01 -2.16
N GLN A 451 28.08 -15.95 -3.28
CA GLN A 451 28.66 -15.98 -4.62
C GLN A 451 27.73 -15.24 -5.59
N ASP A 452 28.31 -14.46 -6.51
CA ASP A 452 27.57 -13.74 -7.56
C ASP A 452 26.40 -12.92 -6.99
N PHE A 453 26.67 -12.19 -5.90
CA PHE A 453 25.69 -11.37 -5.17
C PHE A 453 24.49 -12.13 -4.56
N MET A 454 24.55 -13.46 -4.49
CA MET A 454 23.54 -14.27 -3.82
C MET A 454 24.09 -14.93 -2.56
N TYR A 455 23.35 -14.81 -1.47
CA TYR A 455 23.54 -15.60 -0.27
C TYR A 455 22.77 -16.90 -0.35
N THR A 456 23.40 -18.02 -0.01
CA THR A 456 22.68 -19.26 0.28
C THR A 456 22.52 -19.38 1.78
N VAL A 457 21.27 -19.48 2.23
CA VAL A 457 20.89 -19.63 3.64
C VAL A 457 20.46 -21.07 3.86
N GLU A 458 21.06 -21.76 4.82
CA GLU A 458 20.59 -23.06 5.32
C GLU A 458 19.67 -22.83 6.53
N TRP A 459 18.44 -23.33 6.45
CA TRP A 459 17.43 -23.21 7.49
C TRP A 459 17.54 -24.36 8.50
N GLU A 460 16.92 -24.21 9.68
CA GLU A 460 16.96 -25.23 10.75
C GLU A 460 16.43 -26.62 10.35
N ASP A 461 15.58 -26.70 9.32
CA ASP A 461 15.06 -27.96 8.77
C ASP A 461 16.00 -28.62 7.75
N ALA A 462 17.20 -28.07 7.55
CA ALA A 462 18.22 -28.45 6.58
C ALA A 462 17.81 -28.26 5.11
N THR A 463 16.80 -27.43 4.84
CA THR A 463 16.57 -26.87 3.51
C THR A 463 17.49 -25.66 3.29
N SER A 464 17.67 -25.26 2.04
CA SER A 464 18.44 -24.08 1.70
C SER A 464 17.74 -23.25 0.65
N THR A 465 17.76 -21.92 0.80
CA THR A 465 17.25 -20.98 -0.19
C THR A 465 18.33 -19.97 -0.57
N ARG A 466 18.19 -19.35 -1.75
CA ARG A 466 19.08 -18.29 -2.22
C ARG A 466 18.35 -16.95 -2.08
N HIS A 467 19.08 -15.92 -1.69
CA HIS A 467 18.56 -14.56 -1.51
C HIS A 467 19.56 -13.56 -2.11
N PRO A 468 19.08 -12.51 -2.79
CA PRO A 468 19.92 -11.44 -3.26
C PRO A 468 20.58 -10.70 -2.10
N ALA A 469 21.75 -10.14 -2.37
CA ALA A 469 22.37 -9.22 -1.46
C ALA A 469 21.72 -7.84 -1.60
N GLY A 470 21.47 -7.18 -0.48
CA GLY A 470 20.74 -5.91 -0.44
C GLY A 470 19.83 -5.83 0.76
N ALA A 471 18.75 -5.04 0.63
CA ALA A 471 17.82 -4.72 1.71
C ALA A 471 17.20 -5.97 2.36
N GLU A 472 16.76 -6.96 1.56
CA GLU A 472 16.18 -8.20 2.10
C GLU A 472 17.17 -8.93 3.02
N MET A 473 18.40 -9.16 2.55
CA MET A 473 19.43 -9.83 3.36
C MET A 473 19.83 -8.99 4.58
N ASP A 474 19.88 -7.67 4.44
CA ASP A 474 20.16 -6.75 5.55
C ASP A 474 19.09 -6.87 6.64
N ALA A 475 17.82 -6.90 6.26
CA ALA A 475 16.70 -7.13 7.16
C ALA A 475 16.80 -8.52 7.82
N MET A 476 17.10 -9.55 7.03
CA MET A 476 17.27 -10.92 7.54
C MET A 476 18.41 -11.05 8.56
N VAL A 477 19.55 -10.40 8.31
CA VAL A 477 20.69 -10.39 9.24
C VAL A 477 20.42 -9.50 10.45
N ALA A 478 19.76 -8.36 10.28
CA ALA A 478 19.36 -7.49 11.38
C ALA A 478 18.40 -8.21 12.33
N ALA A 479 17.42 -8.94 11.80
CA ALA A 479 16.52 -9.79 12.56
C ALA A 479 17.27 -10.95 13.25
N GLY A 480 18.31 -11.48 12.62
CA GLY A 480 19.20 -12.51 13.19
C GLY A 480 20.23 -12.01 14.19
N ALA A 481 20.46 -10.70 14.28
CA ALA A 481 21.34 -10.12 15.26
C ALA A 481 20.79 -10.40 16.67
N PRO A 482 21.63 -10.78 17.65
CA PRO A 482 21.17 -11.02 19.00
C PRO A 482 20.52 -9.75 19.55
N THR A 483 19.20 -9.73 19.60
CA THR A 483 18.44 -8.66 20.25
C THR A 483 18.97 -8.54 21.67
N LYS A 484 19.25 -7.30 22.10
CA LYS A 484 19.98 -6.95 23.35
C LYS A 484 19.36 -7.49 24.66
N GLY A 485 18.38 -8.40 24.62
CA GLY A 485 17.77 -9.07 25.76
C GLY A 485 18.39 -10.41 26.17
N MET A 486 19.13 -11.12 25.30
CA MET A 486 19.75 -12.41 25.66
C MET A 486 21.20 -12.22 26.06
N SER A 487 21.49 -12.31 27.37
CA SER A 487 22.87 -12.20 27.88
C SER A 487 23.82 -13.18 27.16
N ALA A 488 25.09 -12.83 27.00
CA ALA A 488 26.10 -13.71 26.40
C ALA A 488 26.17 -15.12 27.05
N ALA A 489 25.75 -15.23 28.32
CA ALA A 489 25.60 -16.49 29.02
C ALA A 489 24.43 -17.35 28.49
N GLY A 490 23.32 -16.73 28.05
CA GLY A 490 22.18 -17.40 27.43
C GLY A 490 22.51 -18.00 26.07
N ILE A 491 23.25 -17.27 25.23
CA ILE A 491 23.72 -17.74 23.91
C ILE A 491 24.72 -18.90 24.09
N ALA A 492 25.63 -18.80 25.05
CA ALA A 492 26.55 -19.89 25.39
C ALA A 492 25.79 -21.14 25.92
N PHE A 493 24.70 -20.93 26.66
CA PHE A 493 23.89 -22.05 27.17
C PHE A 493 23.09 -22.74 26.06
N LEU A 494 22.51 -21.96 25.14
CA LEU A 494 21.74 -22.48 24.01
C LEU A 494 22.63 -23.27 23.05
N SER A 495 23.80 -22.73 22.70
CA SER A 495 24.78 -23.41 21.85
C SER A 495 25.31 -24.71 22.47
N ILE A 496 25.58 -24.74 23.78
CA ILE A 496 25.91 -25.98 24.50
C ILE A 496 24.72 -26.96 24.49
N PHE A 497 23.50 -26.46 24.63
CA PHE A 497 22.30 -27.28 24.61
C PHE A 497 22.07 -27.94 23.24
N VAL A 498 22.15 -27.18 22.14
CA VAL A 498 21.99 -27.69 20.77
C VAL A 498 23.10 -28.70 20.43
N LEU A 499 24.36 -28.42 20.79
CA LEU A 499 25.46 -29.38 20.64
C LEU A 499 25.22 -30.65 21.47
N SER A 500 24.73 -30.53 22.71
CA SER A 500 24.46 -31.69 23.55
C SER A 500 23.30 -32.56 23.03
N ALA A 501 22.27 -31.95 22.45
CA ALA A 501 21.14 -32.64 21.85
C ALA A 501 21.58 -33.42 20.59
N SER A 502 22.40 -32.81 19.72
CA SER A 502 22.92 -33.45 18.52
C SER A 502 23.88 -34.61 18.85
N PHE A 503 24.74 -34.48 19.86
CA PHE A 503 25.53 -35.62 20.38
C PHE A 503 24.65 -36.73 20.97
N GLY A 504 23.55 -36.40 21.62
CA GLY A 504 22.60 -37.36 22.16
C GLY A 504 21.92 -38.21 21.07
N VAL A 505 21.48 -37.55 19.99
CA VAL A 505 20.88 -38.21 18.82
C VAL A 505 21.90 -39.10 18.11
N ALA A 506 23.10 -38.58 17.83
CA ALA A 506 24.17 -39.37 17.22
C ALA A 506 24.55 -40.60 18.07
N TYR A 507 24.68 -40.44 19.38
CA TYR A 507 24.94 -41.55 20.30
C TYR A 507 23.84 -42.61 20.27
N PHE A 508 22.56 -42.19 20.22
CA PHE A 508 21.43 -43.11 20.11
C PHE A 508 21.48 -43.95 18.83
N PHE A 509 21.81 -43.35 17.68
CA PHE A 509 21.95 -44.07 16.41
C PHE A 509 23.15 -45.03 16.40
N ILE A 510 24.31 -44.60 16.93
CA ILE A 510 25.49 -45.47 17.04
C ILE A 510 25.19 -46.68 17.95
N LYS A 511 24.52 -46.45 19.09
CA LYS A 511 24.13 -47.53 20.02
C LYS A 511 23.13 -48.49 19.39
N LYS A 512 22.12 -47.97 18.68
CA LYS A 512 21.12 -48.79 17.95
C LYS A 512 21.78 -49.63 16.87
N HIS A 513 22.75 -49.07 16.14
CA HIS A 513 23.51 -49.78 15.12
C HIS A 513 24.40 -50.89 15.72
N ALA A 514 25.06 -50.62 16.85
CA ALA A 514 25.86 -51.63 17.57
C ALA A 514 25.01 -52.80 18.10
N GLN A 515 23.79 -52.53 18.60
CA GLN A 515 22.86 -53.56 19.05
C GLN A 515 22.39 -54.46 17.90
N ARG A 516 22.13 -53.90 16.71
CA ARG A 516 21.77 -54.70 15.53
C ARG A 516 22.88 -55.69 15.16
N LYS A 517 24.15 -55.29 15.19
CA LYS A 517 25.29 -56.19 14.93
C LYS A 517 25.38 -57.35 15.93
N GLN A 518 25.03 -57.14 17.20
CA GLN A 518 25.03 -58.22 18.20
C GLN A 518 23.90 -59.23 17.96
N ILE A 519 22.74 -58.79 17.50
CA ILE A 519 21.61 -59.69 17.17
C ILE A 519 21.93 -60.52 15.93
N THR A 520 22.54 -59.91 14.91
CA THR A 520 22.95 -60.63 13.69
C THR A 520 24.03 -61.68 13.97
N ASN A 521 25.02 -61.40 14.82
CA ASN A 521 26.03 -62.40 15.20
C ASN A 521 25.51 -63.53 16.09
N LYS A 522 24.36 -63.36 16.77
CA LYS A 522 23.78 -64.40 17.63
C LYS A 522 22.93 -65.41 16.85
N ASN A 523 22.52 -65.08 15.62
CA ASN A 523 21.65 -65.90 14.77
C ASN A 523 22.38 -66.63 13.63
N ILE A 524 23.72 -66.55 13.52
CA ILE A 524 24.52 -67.22 12.48
C ILE A 524 25.48 -68.24 13.10
N SER A 525 25.01 -69.02 14.06
CA SER A 525 25.69 -70.28 14.41
C SER A 525 24.64 -71.39 14.37
N PRO A 526 24.39 -71.99 13.20
CA PRO A 526 23.57 -73.19 13.13
C PRO A 526 24.20 -74.23 14.06
N SER A 527 23.40 -74.83 14.94
CA SER A 527 23.91 -75.88 15.80
C SER A 527 24.38 -77.04 14.91
N ALA A 528 25.42 -77.74 15.35
CA ALA A 528 25.98 -78.88 14.60
C ALA A 528 24.96 -80.00 14.32
N GLU A 529 23.79 -79.97 14.95
CA GLU A 529 22.66 -80.88 14.67
C GLU A 529 21.93 -80.54 13.36
N GLU A 530 21.81 -79.26 13.00
CA GLU A 530 21.04 -78.83 11.81
C GLU A 530 21.79 -79.12 10.49
N ILE A 531 23.13 -79.20 10.55
CA ILE A 531 23.98 -79.56 9.40
C ILE A 531 23.94 -81.08 9.13
N ALA A 532 23.65 -81.92 10.14
CA ALA A 532 23.61 -83.37 9.99
C ALA A 532 22.33 -83.90 9.31
N GLU A 533 21.27 -83.08 9.23
CA GLU A 533 19.97 -83.49 8.67
C GLU A 533 19.82 -83.16 7.17
N LEU A 534 20.63 -82.23 6.65
CA LEU A 534 20.63 -81.82 5.23
C LEU A 534 21.36 -82.78 4.28
N ASP A 535 22.16 -83.72 4.80
CA ASP A 535 22.97 -84.66 4.00
C ASP A 535 22.24 -85.99 3.66
N LYS A 536 20.93 -86.09 3.92
CA LYS A 536 20.14 -87.33 3.72
C LYS A 536 19.15 -87.33 2.56
N LYS A 537 19.10 -86.30 1.70
CA LYS A 537 18.18 -86.31 0.54
C LYS A 537 18.87 -86.80 -0.75
N PRO A 538 18.43 -87.93 -1.33
CA PRO A 538 18.99 -88.44 -2.58
C PRO A 538 18.53 -87.60 -3.79
N SER A 539 19.47 -87.22 -4.65
CA SER A 539 19.19 -86.51 -5.91
C SER A 539 18.59 -87.47 -6.94
N GLY A 540 17.31 -87.29 -7.27
CA GLY A 540 16.68 -87.91 -8.43
C GLY A 540 16.81 -86.98 -9.64
N TYR A 541 17.70 -87.32 -10.56
CA TYR A 541 17.71 -86.81 -11.93
C TYR A 541 16.66 -87.56 -12.75
N VAL A 542 15.83 -86.84 -13.52
CA VAL A 542 15.13 -87.38 -14.69
C VAL A 542 15.35 -86.43 -15.86
N VAL A 543 15.70 -87.06 -16.99
CA VAL A 543 16.03 -86.52 -18.32
C VAL A 543 14.83 -85.86 -18.98
#